data_AF-A0A2Z3KQD1-F1
#
_entry.id   AF-A0A2Z3KQD1-F1
#
_cell.length_a   1.000
_cell.length_b   1.000
_cell.length_c   1.000
_cell.angle_alpha   90.00
_cell.angle_beta   90.00
_cell.angle_gamma   90.00
#
_symmetry.space_group_name_H-M   'P 1'
#
loop_
_entity.id
_entity.type
_entity.pdbx_description
1 polymer ?
#
loop_
_entity_poly.entity_id
_entity_poly.type
_entity_poly.pdbx_seq_one_letter_code
_entity_poly.pdbx_strand_id
1 'polypeptide(L)'
;MIGSILLKIIKGIVIKSGQASLKAAQEAAKKAGREFGKNHPAFQKYARLQSLLKIGSYLAFIIDFGGVLLVGFAIVLMLALMSGNKTECETSTPDINLPDSNDNGKYNLEDISTFAKEGLTSTWGVSNTDAELLFLKTNVSVAAKYNLTPQNIKSVSQTISVKGVSPVFFWLYAINEGGGAGGFINHYGSGTGNAATDAERDAQYLVQTAGQEGKPATGGGEPADMPTAEAETLLKATAKGSIGKVYIQATSATTAEIETLAGKTGGWTDKFGRPLSDMMKNIKALNGNWQNGEEPKSDDSSTGDTGDNTSSDDDPCSTNDGDDEIGTIKAGGMKLKEAQQWMINNYLNVPLPSDYYQEAPGEPDVHDNCTVFSGFFVANYTNLTWLHGNGGEIVDHLVQSNKGLKKLTKPEPYAIFSVASNSTPTGSWSTGQEGHTGVVLGIDGKNAIIGEAAYGLPYTNINSEGSGVNVISVPLTYLTEKNGWSFVSTDGHLKNFGQ
;
A
#
# COMPACT_ATOMS: atom_id res chain seq x y z
N MET A 1 11.53 19.51 -50.98
CA MET A 1 10.17 19.12 -51.45
C MET A 1 9.68 17.80 -50.83
N ILE A 2 10.49 16.73 -50.81
CA ILE A 2 10.11 15.40 -50.27
C ILE A 2 9.75 15.43 -48.77
N GLY A 3 10.53 16.12 -47.92
CA GLY A 3 10.26 16.19 -46.48
C GLY A 3 8.92 16.84 -46.11
N SER A 4 8.48 17.84 -46.89
CA SER A 4 7.17 18.50 -46.69
C SER A 4 5.99 17.58 -47.00
N ILE A 5 6.14 16.69 -48.00
CA ILE A 5 5.12 15.68 -48.35
C ILE A 5 5.02 14.63 -47.25
N LEU A 6 6.16 14.13 -46.76
CA LEU A 6 6.21 13.11 -45.70
C LEU A 6 5.58 13.64 -44.39
N LEU A 7 5.89 14.88 -44.01
CA LEU A 7 5.32 15.50 -42.80
C LEU A 7 3.79 15.67 -42.91
N LYS A 8 3.27 16.00 -44.10
CA LYS A 8 1.81 16.08 -44.35
C LYS A 8 1.14 14.71 -44.21
N ILE A 9 1.79 13.64 -44.68
CA ILE A 9 1.27 12.26 -44.56
C ILE A 9 1.23 11.83 -43.09
N ILE A 10 2.32 12.02 -42.34
CA ILE A 10 2.41 11.66 -40.91
C ILE A 10 1.35 12.44 -40.11
N LYS A 11 1.24 13.75 -40.32
CA LYS A 11 0.22 14.59 -39.66
C LYS A 11 -1.19 14.09 -39.95
N GLY A 12 -1.47 13.68 -41.18
CA GLY A 12 -2.76 13.12 -41.57
C GLY A 12 -3.10 11.81 -40.83
N ILE A 13 -2.12 10.91 -40.70
CA ILE A 13 -2.28 9.62 -40.01
C ILE A 13 -2.56 9.84 -38.52
N VAL A 14 -1.75 10.69 -37.87
CA VAL A 14 -1.86 10.96 -36.42
C VAL A 14 -3.19 11.63 -36.07
N ILE A 15 -3.64 12.60 -36.87
CA ILE A 15 -4.94 13.27 -36.66
C ILE A 15 -6.10 12.27 -36.82
N LYS A 16 -6.07 11.42 -37.85
CA LYS A 16 -7.10 10.40 -38.06
C LYS A 16 -7.17 9.40 -36.91
N SER A 17 -6.02 8.95 -36.41
CA SER A 17 -5.95 8.03 -35.26
C SER A 17 -6.51 8.68 -33.98
N GLY A 18 -6.14 9.93 -33.71
CA GLY A 18 -6.67 10.70 -32.58
C GLY A 18 -8.18 10.92 -32.67
N GLN A 19 -8.72 11.17 -33.87
CA GLN A 19 -10.17 11.31 -34.11
C GLN A 19 -10.92 10.00 -33.88
N ALA A 20 -10.37 8.87 -34.33
CA ALA A 20 -10.97 7.55 -34.09
C ALA A 20 -11.04 7.24 -32.59
N SER A 21 -9.96 7.52 -31.86
CA SER A 21 -9.91 7.33 -30.40
C SER A 21 -10.90 8.23 -29.66
N LEU A 22 -11.03 9.50 -30.09
CA LEU A 22 -12.00 10.43 -29.54
C LEU A 22 -13.44 9.97 -29.77
N LYS A 23 -13.74 9.49 -30.98
CA LYS A 23 -15.06 8.97 -31.35
C LYS A 23 -15.44 7.73 -30.54
N ALA A 24 -14.49 6.80 -30.35
CA ALA A 24 -14.71 5.62 -29.50
C ALA A 24 -15.03 6.01 -28.04
N ALA A 25 -14.32 7.01 -27.50
CA ALA A 25 -14.59 7.52 -26.16
C ALA A 25 -15.96 8.22 -26.04
N GLN A 26 -16.38 8.94 -27.08
CA GLN A 26 -17.72 9.56 -27.16
C GLN A 26 -18.83 8.50 -27.20
N GLU A 27 -18.66 7.45 -28.00
CA GLU A 27 -19.61 6.34 -28.10
C GLU A 27 -19.73 5.58 -26.77
N ALA A 28 -18.60 5.34 -26.09
CA ALA A 28 -18.57 4.73 -24.76
C ALA A 28 -19.29 5.59 -23.71
N ALA A 29 -19.02 6.90 -23.66
CA ALA A 29 -19.69 7.83 -22.75
C ALA A 29 -21.21 7.89 -23.00
N LYS A 30 -21.63 7.91 -24.27
CA LYS A 30 -23.04 7.88 -24.67
C LYS A 30 -23.73 6.59 -24.22
N LYS A 31 -23.08 5.43 -24.41
CA LYS A 31 -23.61 4.13 -23.96
C LYS A 31 -23.76 4.06 -22.43
N ALA A 32 -22.89 4.77 -21.71
CA ALA A 32 -22.91 4.86 -20.25
C ALA A 32 -23.86 5.96 -19.70
N GLY A 33 -24.59 6.68 -20.56
CA GLY A 33 -25.47 7.78 -20.11
C GLY A 33 -24.72 8.97 -19.50
N ARG A 34 -23.43 9.15 -19.83
CA ARG A 34 -22.58 10.23 -19.29
C ARG A 34 -22.38 11.33 -20.33
N GLU A 35 -22.28 12.57 -19.87
CA GLU A 35 -21.94 13.69 -20.74
C GLU A 35 -20.47 13.63 -21.19
N PHE A 36 -20.24 13.76 -22.50
CA PHE A 36 -18.89 13.87 -23.07
C PHE A 36 -18.55 15.35 -23.30
N GLY A 37 -17.90 15.96 -22.31
CA GLY A 37 -17.50 17.37 -22.34
C GLY A 37 -16.01 17.61 -22.67
N LYS A 38 -15.64 18.89 -22.79
CA LYS A 38 -14.23 19.31 -23.01
C LYS A 38 -13.27 18.89 -21.88
N ASN A 39 -13.81 18.58 -20.70
CA ASN A 39 -13.05 18.10 -19.55
C ASN A 39 -12.76 16.59 -19.60
N HIS A 40 -13.32 15.85 -20.57
CA HIS A 40 -13.09 14.43 -20.69
C HIS A 40 -11.61 14.13 -21.04
N PRO A 41 -10.92 13.20 -20.36
CA PRO A 41 -9.48 12.94 -20.58
C PRO A 41 -9.10 12.66 -22.04
N ALA A 42 -9.95 11.93 -22.77
CA ALA A 42 -9.74 11.67 -24.20
C ALA A 42 -9.77 12.95 -25.06
N PHE A 43 -10.64 13.91 -24.73
CA PHE A 43 -10.72 15.20 -25.41
C PHE A 43 -9.48 16.06 -25.10
N GLN A 44 -9.04 16.09 -23.84
CA GLN A 44 -7.82 16.81 -23.44
C GLN A 44 -6.57 16.23 -24.11
N LYS A 45 -6.46 14.89 -24.19
CA LYS A 45 -5.36 14.21 -24.91
C LYS A 45 -5.36 14.56 -26.41
N TYR A 46 -6.52 14.55 -27.07
CA TYR A 46 -6.64 14.94 -28.48
C TYR A 46 -6.30 16.42 -28.71
N ALA A 47 -6.74 17.32 -27.83
CA ALA A 47 -6.43 18.75 -27.90
C ALA A 47 -4.93 19.03 -27.71
N ARG A 48 -4.27 18.33 -26.79
CA ARG A 48 -2.80 18.40 -26.60
C ARG A 48 -2.06 17.89 -27.84
N LEU A 49 -2.49 16.76 -28.41
CA LEU A 49 -1.92 16.21 -29.64
C LEU A 49 -2.01 17.20 -30.82
N GLN A 50 -3.16 17.86 -31.00
CA GLN A 50 -3.30 18.90 -32.02
C GLN A 50 -2.38 20.10 -31.78
N SER A 51 -2.20 20.50 -30.51
CA SER A 51 -1.33 21.62 -30.15
C SER A 51 0.14 21.31 -30.41
N LEU A 52 0.59 20.10 -30.06
CA LEU A 52 1.94 19.62 -30.34
C LEU A 52 2.22 19.53 -31.85
N LEU A 53 1.26 19.03 -32.64
CA LEU A 53 1.41 19.00 -34.10
C LEU A 53 1.49 20.38 -34.75
N LYS A 54 0.84 21.41 -34.15
CA LYS A 54 0.99 22.80 -34.59
C LYS A 54 2.41 23.31 -34.29
N ILE A 55 2.90 23.13 -33.06
CA ILE A 55 4.26 23.54 -32.65
C ILE A 55 5.31 22.84 -33.52
N GLY A 56 5.20 21.52 -33.72
CA GLY A 56 6.11 20.76 -34.58
C GLY A 56 6.13 21.26 -36.03
N SER A 57 4.98 21.66 -36.58
CA SER A 57 4.95 22.24 -37.94
C SER A 57 5.59 23.63 -38.04
N TYR A 58 5.59 24.42 -36.96
CA TYR A 58 6.33 25.70 -36.92
C TYR A 58 7.84 25.46 -36.82
N LEU A 59 8.27 24.52 -35.98
CA LEU A 59 9.70 24.20 -35.82
C LEU A 59 10.30 23.59 -37.10
N ALA A 60 9.55 22.76 -37.81
CA ALA A 60 9.98 22.17 -39.08
C ALA A 60 10.11 23.20 -40.23
N PHE A 61 9.52 24.39 -40.09
CA PHE A 61 9.70 25.49 -41.05
C PHE A 61 11.01 26.28 -40.80
N ILE A 62 11.52 26.26 -39.57
CA ILE A 62 12.69 27.04 -39.14
C ILE A 62 14.01 26.30 -39.39
N ILE A 63 14.00 24.96 -39.39
CA ILE A 63 15.23 24.16 -39.46
C ILE A 63 15.36 23.51 -40.84
N ASP A 64 16.46 23.82 -41.53
CA ASP A 64 16.78 23.28 -42.86
C ASP A 64 17.00 21.75 -42.83
N PHE A 65 16.96 21.11 -44.01
CA PHE A 65 16.73 19.67 -44.27
C PHE A 65 17.24 18.63 -43.24
N GLY A 66 18.35 18.87 -42.55
CA GLY A 66 18.87 18.02 -41.47
C GLY A 66 18.02 18.00 -40.19
N GLY A 67 17.31 19.08 -39.86
CA GLY A 67 16.42 19.15 -38.69
C GLY A 67 15.09 18.41 -38.88
N VAL A 68 14.64 18.25 -40.12
CA VAL A 68 13.38 17.57 -40.43
C VAL A 68 13.45 16.09 -40.07
N LEU A 69 14.62 15.47 -40.19
CA LEU A 69 14.86 14.08 -39.77
C LEU A 69 14.85 13.94 -38.24
N LEU A 70 15.47 14.86 -37.51
CA LEU A 70 15.50 14.85 -36.05
C LEU A 70 14.12 15.13 -35.44
N VAL A 71 13.38 16.11 -35.97
CA VAL A 71 12.00 16.40 -35.53
C VAL A 71 11.06 15.25 -35.92
N GLY A 72 11.23 14.67 -37.10
CA GLY A 72 10.50 13.47 -37.51
C GLY A 72 10.76 12.29 -36.58
N PHE A 73 12.01 12.05 -36.21
CA PHE A 73 12.40 10.99 -35.29
C PHE A 73 11.90 11.25 -33.86
N ALA A 74 11.97 12.49 -33.37
CA ALA A 74 11.44 12.87 -32.06
C ALA A 74 9.91 12.74 -31.99
N ILE A 75 9.19 13.05 -33.08
CA ILE A 75 7.74 12.86 -33.17
C ILE A 75 7.39 11.36 -33.24
N VAL A 76 8.15 10.56 -34.00
CA VAL A 76 7.95 9.10 -34.05
C VAL A 76 8.30 8.45 -32.71
N LEU A 77 9.33 8.93 -32.01
CA LEU A 77 9.73 8.44 -30.70
C LEU A 77 8.70 8.84 -29.63
N MET A 78 8.22 10.10 -29.63
CA MET A 78 7.09 10.51 -28.78
C MET A 78 5.83 9.71 -29.10
N LEU A 79 5.54 9.47 -30.38
CA LEU A 79 4.41 8.64 -30.77
C LEU A 79 4.60 7.20 -30.31
N ALA A 80 5.79 6.61 -30.42
CA ALA A 80 6.09 5.26 -29.91
C ALA A 80 6.00 5.17 -28.38
N LEU A 81 6.36 6.23 -27.66
CA LEU A 81 6.19 6.35 -26.21
C LEU A 81 4.72 6.57 -25.81
N MET A 82 3.93 7.23 -26.65
CA MET A 82 2.49 7.43 -26.45
C MET A 82 1.63 6.28 -26.97
N SER A 83 2.13 5.54 -27.96
CA SER A 83 1.59 4.30 -28.52
C SER A 83 2.40 3.14 -27.99
N GLY A 84 2.66 3.16 -26.67
CA GLY A 84 3.34 2.11 -25.94
C GLY A 84 2.98 0.77 -26.57
N ASN A 85 4.02 0.09 -27.04
CA ASN A 85 3.90 -1.16 -27.78
C ASN A 85 2.79 -1.99 -27.15
N LYS A 86 1.84 -2.41 -27.98
CA LYS A 86 1.14 -3.68 -27.78
C LYS A 86 2.19 -4.78 -27.82
N THR A 87 3.05 -4.83 -26.81
CA THR A 87 3.52 -6.10 -26.31
C THR A 87 2.28 -6.63 -25.63
N GLU A 88 1.65 -7.62 -26.25
CA GLU A 88 0.69 -8.49 -25.58
C GLU A 88 1.47 -9.24 -24.49
N CYS A 89 1.83 -8.54 -23.42
CA CYS A 89 1.69 -9.14 -22.11
C CYS A 89 0.17 -9.21 -21.95
N GLU A 90 -0.39 -10.40 -22.13
CA GLU A 90 -1.59 -10.75 -21.42
C GLU A 90 -1.34 -10.46 -19.94
N THR A 91 -1.64 -9.23 -19.50
CA THR A 91 -2.25 -9.08 -18.20
C THR A 91 -3.66 -9.61 -18.40
N SER A 92 -3.80 -10.93 -18.46
CA SER A 92 -4.98 -11.53 -17.89
C SER A 92 -4.99 -11.03 -16.44
N THR A 93 -5.70 -9.94 -16.18
CA THR A 93 -6.41 -9.86 -14.90
C THR A 93 -7.10 -11.21 -14.81
N PRO A 94 -6.73 -12.08 -13.84
CA PRO A 94 -7.42 -13.34 -13.70
C PRO A 94 -8.90 -13.00 -13.72
N ASP A 95 -9.60 -13.56 -14.71
CA ASP A 95 -11.02 -13.32 -14.86
C ASP A 95 -11.61 -13.98 -13.62
N ILE A 96 -11.83 -13.20 -12.56
CA ILE A 96 -12.54 -13.65 -11.38
C ILE A 96 -13.94 -13.90 -11.89
N ASN A 97 -14.16 -15.14 -12.34
CA ASN A 97 -15.44 -15.73 -12.63
C ASN A 97 -16.17 -15.72 -11.31
N LEU A 98 -16.82 -14.59 -11.02
CA LEU A 98 -17.80 -14.52 -9.96
C LEU A 98 -18.81 -15.60 -10.29
N PRO A 99 -18.96 -16.64 -9.45
CA PRO A 99 -19.98 -17.63 -9.70
C PRO A 99 -21.30 -16.91 -9.83
N ASP A 100 -22.08 -17.35 -10.82
CA ASP A 100 -23.42 -16.84 -11.06
C ASP A 100 -24.16 -16.82 -9.73
N SER A 101 -24.79 -15.69 -9.41
CA SER A 101 -25.35 -15.38 -8.07
C SER A 101 -26.40 -16.36 -7.54
N ASN A 102 -26.71 -17.41 -8.32
CA ASN A 102 -27.71 -18.45 -8.13
C ASN A 102 -27.26 -19.65 -7.28
N ASP A 103 -25.98 -19.75 -6.86
CA ASP A 103 -25.64 -20.65 -5.76
C ASP A 103 -26.15 -20.01 -4.45
N ASN A 104 -27.44 -20.21 -4.19
CA ASN A 104 -28.11 -19.86 -2.94
C ASN A 104 -27.62 -20.81 -1.85
N GLY A 105 -26.31 -20.83 -1.56
CA GLY A 105 -25.75 -21.54 -0.42
C GLY A 105 -26.56 -21.12 0.81
N LYS A 106 -27.53 -21.95 1.19
CA LYS A 106 -28.40 -21.67 2.33
C LYS A 106 -27.59 -22.04 3.55
N TYR A 107 -26.79 -21.09 4.01
CA TYR A 107 -26.14 -21.20 5.30
C TYR A 107 -27.22 -21.28 6.38
N ASN A 108 -27.03 -22.19 7.32
CA ASN A 108 -27.90 -22.37 8.46
C ASN A 108 -27.29 -21.71 9.72
N LEU A 109 -28.00 -21.77 10.85
CA LEU A 109 -27.53 -21.13 12.08
C LEU A 109 -26.22 -21.74 12.62
N GLU A 110 -25.96 -23.03 12.38
CA GLU A 110 -24.72 -23.70 12.77
C GLU A 110 -23.52 -23.22 11.94
N ASP A 111 -23.72 -23.04 10.63
CA ASP A 111 -22.70 -22.47 9.74
C ASP A 111 -22.31 -21.05 10.21
N ILE A 112 -23.31 -20.22 10.49
CA ILE A 112 -23.12 -18.85 11.00
C ILE A 112 -22.43 -18.86 12.37
N SER A 113 -22.82 -19.76 13.25
CA SER A 113 -22.22 -19.88 14.58
C SER A 113 -20.76 -20.33 14.52
N THR A 114 -20.41 -21.15 13.53
CA THR A 114 -19.04 -21.59 13.28
C THR A 114 -18.20 -20.43 12.74
N PHE A 115 -18.66 -19.81 11.66
CA PHE A 115 -17.97 -18.69 11.02
C PHE A 115 -17.78 -17.48 11.96
N ALA A 116 -18.80 -17.15 12.78
CA ALA A 116 -18.73 -16.05 13.73
C ALA A 116 -17.65 -16.24 14.82
N LYS A 117 -17.16 -17.47 15.05
CA LYS A 117 -16.13 -17.74 16.05
C LYS A 117 -14.71 -17.55 15.53
N GLU A 118 -14.53 -17.39 14.23
CA GLU A 118 -13.21 -17.24 13.62
C GLU A 118 -12.61 -15.86 13.92
N GLY A 119 -11.29 -15.77 13.91
CA GLY A 119 -10.52 -14.59 14.26
C GLY A 119 -10.49 -13.52 13.17
N LEU A 120 -10.24 -12.27 13.54
CA LEU A 120 -10.10 -11.14 12.59
C LEU A 120 -8.94 -11.31 11.59
N THR A 121 -7.99 -12.19 11.87
CA THR A 121 -6.84 -12.51 11.00
C THR A 121 -7.14 -13.60 9.97
N SER A 122 -8.36 -14.16 9.96
CA SER A 122 -8.75 -15.21 9.03
C SER A 122 -8.64 -14.78 7.56
N THR A 123 -8.05 -15.64 6.74
CA THR A 123 -7.93 -15.46 5.28
C THR A 123 -8.67 -16.52 4.48
N TRP A 124 -9.00 -17.66 5.10
CA TRP A 124 -9.76 -18.77 4.47
C TRP A 124 -9.10 -19.35 3.22
N GLY A 125 -7.79 -19.17 3.07
CA GLY A 125 -7.05 -19.54 1.85
C GLY A 125 -7.28 -18.59 0.67
N VAL A 126 -8.00 -17.48 0.86
CA VAL A 126 -8.14 -16.41 -0.14
C VAL A 126 -6.90 -15.52 -0.08
N SER A 127 -6.37 -15.12 -1.24
CA SER A 127 -5.26 -14.17 -1.28
C SER A 127 -5.72 -12.73 -1.08
N ASN A 128 -4.86 -11.89 -0.48
CA ASN A 128 -5.13 -10.45 -0.38
C ASN A 128 -5.40 -9.84 -1.76
N THR A 129 -4.68 -10.28 -2.80
CA THR A 129 -4.86 -9.75 -4.16
C THR A 129 -6.25 -10.07 -4.72
N ASP A 130 -6.78 -11.26 -4.47
CA ASP A 130 -8.12 -11.63 -4.96
C ASP A 130 -9.22 -10.84 -4.25
N ALA A 131 -9.09 -10.64 -2.93
CA ALA A 131 -10.01 -9.81 -2.16
C ALA A 131 -9.97 -8.33 -2.57
N GLU A 132 -8.77 -7.78 -2.78
CA GLU A 132 -8.56 -6.43 -3.31
C GLU A 132 -9.21 -6.24 -4.68
N LEU A 133 -8.96 -7.18 -5.61
CA LEU A 133 -9.54 -7.13 -6.95
C LEU A 133 -11.07 -7.26 -6.93
N LEU A 134 -11.60 -8.10 -6.04
CA LEU A 134 -13.04 -8.19 -5.83
C LEU A 134 -13.60 -6.84 -5.36
N PHE A 135 -13.00 -6.22 -4.35
CA PHE A 135 -13.42 -4.91 -3.82
C PHE A 135 -13.39 -3.83 -4.90
N LEU A 136 -12.31 -3.74 -5.67
CA LEU A 136 -12.19 -2.77 -6.77
C LEU A 136 -13.27 -2.97 -7.86
N LYS A 137 -13.71 -4.22 -8.07
CA LYS A 137 -14.73 -4.58 -9.05
C LYS A 137 -16.16 -4.31 -8.54
N THR A 138 -16.43 -4.59 -7.28
CA THR A 138 -17.79 -4.53 -6.71
C THR A 138 -18.10 -3.18 -6.07
N ASN A 139 -17.13 -2.58 -5.36
CA ASN A 139 -17.31 -1.33 -4.64
C ASN A 139 -16.69 -0.12 -5.36
N VAL A 140 -17.06 0.04 -6.64
CA VAL A 140 -16.45 1.00 -7.57
C VAL A 140 -16.56 2.45 -7.09
N SER A 141 -17.65 2.80 -6.40
CA SER A 141 -17.86 4.17 -5.87
C SER A 141 -16.88 4.51 -4.75
N VAL A 142 -16.65 3.59 -3.81
CA VAL A 142 -15.70 3.78 -2.71
C VAL A 142 -14.27 3.71 -3.23
N ALA A 143 -13.97 2.78 -4.13
CA ALA A 143 -12.68 2.72 -4.81
C ALA A 143 -12.37 4.04 -5.54
N ALA A 144 -13.33 4.61 -6.26
CA ALA A 144 -13.17 5.90 -6.93
C ALA A 144 -12.99 7.06 -5.94
N LYS A 145 -13.74 7.08 -4.82
CA LYS A 145 -13.62 8.10 -3.76
C LYS A 145 -12.18 8.19 -3.24
N TYR A 146 -11.54 7.05 -3.03
CA TYR A 146 -10.17 6.96 -2.50
C TYR A 146 -9.09 6.83 -3.58
N ASN A 147 -9.46 6.95 -4.86
CA ASN A 147 -8.55 6.78 -6.00
C ASN A 147 -7.77 5.44 -5.95
N LEU A 148 -8.45 4.36 -5.57
CA LEU A 148 -7.87 3.03 -5.47
C LEU A 148 -7.80 2.36 -6.85
N THR A 149 -6.68 1.68 -7.03
CA THR A 149 -6.27 0.96 -8.23
C THR A 149 -5.62 -0.35 -7.81
N PRO A 150 -5.48 -1.33 -8.72
CA PRO A 150 -4.76 -2.57 -8.41
C PRO A 150 -3.31 -2.34 -7.96
N GLN A 151 -2.71 -1.19 -8.29
CA GLN A 151 -1.34 -0.85 -7.94
C GLN A 151 -1.19 -0.29 -6.52
N ASN A 152 -2.15 0.53 -6.06
CA ASN A 152 -2.03 1.23 -4.77
C ASN A 152 -2.91 0.65 -3.65
N ILE A 153 -3.88 -0.21 -3.94
CA ILE A 153 -4.73 -0.80 -2.89
C ILE A 153 -3.93 -1.67 -1.90
N LYS A 154 -2.80 -2.23 -2.36
CA LYS A 154 -1.91 -3.06 -1.53
C LYS A 154 -1.32 -2.31 -0.34
N SER A 155 -1.00 -1.02 -0.47
CA SER A 155 -0.51 -0.24 0.67
C SER A 155 -1.60 -0.05 1.73
N VAL A 156 -2.86 0.08 1.29
CA VAL A 156 -4.02 0.14 2.21
C VAL A 156 -4.21 -1.21 2.92
N SER A 157 -4.12 -2.33 2.19
CA SER A 157 -4.11 -3.68 2.77
C SER A 157 -3.01 -3.86 3.83
N GLN A 158 -1.83 -3.30 3.60
CA GLN A 158 -0.74 -3.36 4.58
C GLN A 158 -1.10 -2.57 5.85
N THR A 159 -1.67 -1.37 5.71
CA THR A 159 -2.16 -0.59 6.86
C THR A 159 -3.17 -1.37 7.71
N ILE A 160 -4.08 -2.11 7.05
CA ILE A 160 -5.06 -2.97 7.70
C ILE A 160 -4.37 -4.12 8.47
N SER A 161 -3.44 -4.81 7.79
CA SER A 161 -2.70 -5.95 8.37
C SER A 161 -1.90 -5.57 9.61
N VAL A 162 -1.27 -4.38 9.63
CA VAL A 162 -0.51 -3.86 10.78
C VAL A 162 -1.40 -3.66 12.01
N LYS A 163 -2.72 -3.51 11.84
CA LYS A 163 -3.67 -3.42 12.96
C LYS A 163 -4.21 -4.77 13.43
N GLY A 164 -3.63 -5.88 13.00
CA GLY A 164 -4.08 -7.22 13.40
C GLY A 164 -5.39 -7.65 12.74
N VAL A 165 -5.71 -7.08 11.57
CA VAL A 165 -6.90 -7.42 10.79
C VAL A 165 -6.46 -8.00 9.44
N SER A 166 -7.04 -9.12 9.04
CA SER A 166 -6.81 -9.69 7.71
C SER A 166 -7.33 -8.75 6.62
N PRO A 167 -6.52 -8.40 5.60
CA PRO A 167 -7.00 -7.64 4.46
C PRO A 167 -8.14 -8.35 3.72
N VAL A 168 -8.12 -9.69 3.67
CA VAL A 168 -9.23 -10.47 3.09
C VAL A 168 -10.52 -10.17 3.85
N PHE A 169 -10.52 -10.34 5.18
CA PHE A 169 -11.69 -10.06 6.00
C PHE A 169 -12.17 -8.61 5.83
N PHE A 170 -11.25 -7.64 5.90
CA PHE A 170 -11.57 -6.23 5.78
C PHE A 170 -12.23 -5.87 4.44
N TRP A 171 -11.64 -6.31 3.33
CA TRP A 171 -12.18 -5.99 2.00
C TRP A 171 -13.55 -6.64 1.76
N LEU A 172 -13.74 -7.88 2.24
CA LEU A 172 -15.04 -8.54 2.18
C LEU A 172 -16.08 -7.83 3.06
N TYR A 173 -15.69 -7.34 4.23
CA TYR A 173 -16.56 -6.53 5.10
C TYR A 173 -16.97 -5.24 4.39
N ALA A 174 -16.01 -4.52 3.80
CA ALA A 174 -16.26 -3.27 3.08
C ALA A 174 -17.17 -3.45 1.85
N ILE A 175 -17.14 -4.63 1.22
CA ILE A 175 -18.09 -4.98 0.15
C ILE A 175 -19.50 -5.11 0.71
N ASN A 176 -19.67 -5.84 1.83
CA ASN A 176 -20.97 -6.11 2.42
C ASN A 176 -21.65 -4.83 2.96
N GLU A 177 -20.87 -3.93 3.55
CA GLU A 177 -21.39 -2.65 4.07
C GLU A 177 -21.62 -1.61 2.96
N GLY A 178 -21.11 -1.82 1.75
CA GLY A 178 -21.13 -0.85 0.66
C GLY A 178 -20.24 0.38 0.89
N GLY A 179 -19.91 0.73 2.14
CA GLY A 179 -18.93 1.75 2.53
C GLY A 179 -19.28 3.19 2.11
N GLY A 180 -18.32 4.11 2.28
CA GLY A 180 -18.30 5.39 1.56
C GLY A 180 -18.74 6.63 2.33
N ALA A 181 -19.62 6.56 3.33
CA ALA A 181 -19.99 7.74 4.13
C ALA A 181 -18.99 7.98 5.28
N GLY A 182 -18.62 6.92 6.01
CA GLY A 182 -17.75 6.96 7.19
C GLY A 182 -16.34 6.39 7.07
N GLY A 183 -15.94 5.92 5.90
CA GLY A 183 -14.77 5.04 5.77
C GLY A 183 -15.05 3.96 4.73
N PHE A 184 -14.37 2.83 4.84
CA PHE A 184 -14.60 1.62 4.08
C PHE A 184 -15.74 0.79 4.64
N ILE A 185 -15.86 0.68 5.97
CA ILE A 185 -16.90 -0.13 6.64
C ILE A 185 -18.07 0.69 7.21
N ASN A 186 -18.18 1.96 6.82
CA ASN A 186 -19.32 2.83 7.11
C ASN A 186 -19.62 3.12 8.61
N HIS A 187 -18.61 3.04 9.49
CA HIS A 187 -18.82 3.19 10.94
C HIS A 187 -18.69 4.60 11.52
N TYR A 188 -18.23 5.59 10.73
CA TYR A 188 -18.07 6.97 11.19
C TYR A 188 -19.02 7.94 10.48
N GLY A 189 -19.28 9.10 11.09
CA GLY A 189 -20.12 10.14 10.47
C GLY A 189 -19.49 10.79 9.23
N SER A 190 -18.17 10.73 9.09
CA SER A 190 -17.43 11.23 7.92
C SER A 190 -16.05 10.57 7.81
N GLY A 191 -15.64 10.21 6.60
CA GLY A 191 -14.25 9.85 6.30
C GLY A 191 -13.31 11.06 6.23
N THR A 192 -12.01 10.83 6.35
CA THR A 192 -10.96 11.84 6.12
C THR A 192 -10.71 12.08 4.64
N GLY A 193 -11.05 11.10 3.78
CA GLY A 193 -10.74 11.13 2.35
C GLY A 193 -9.35 10.58 2.01
N ASN A 194 -8.53 10.26 3.01
CA ASN A 194 -7.29 9.52 2.83
C ASN A 194 -7.53 8.02 3.03
N ALA A 195 -7.16 7.22 2.02
CA ALA A 195 -7.42 5.78 2.02
C ALA A 195 -6.73 5.04 3.17
N ALA A 196 -5.45 5.31 3.42
CA ALA A 196 -4.69 4.63 4.46
C ALA A 196 -5.20 5.03 5.84
N THR A 197 -5.41 6.32 6.09
CA THR A 197 -5.93 6.82 7.38
C THR A 197 -7.34 6.29 7.68
N ASP A 198 -8.24 6.29 6.70
CA ASP A 198 -9.60 5.78 6.91
C ASP A 198 -9.60 4.26 7.10
N ALA A 199 -8.76 3.51 6.37
CA ALA A 199 -8.63 2.06 6.58
C ALA A 199 -8.00 1.71 7.93
N GLU A 200 -7.00 2.48 8.38
CA GLU A 200 -6.39 2.32 9.70
C GLU A 200 -7.44 2.50 10.81
N ARG A 201 -8.22 3.58 10.72
CA ARG A 201 -9.25 3.90 11.70
C ARG A 201 -10.36 2.85 11.73
N ASP A 202 -10.75 2.33 10.56
CA ASP A 202 -11.71 1.24 10.45
C ASP A 202 -11.14 -0.06 11.03
N ALA A 203 -9.88 -0.40 10.75
CA ALA A 203 -9.23 -1.61 11.29
C ALA A 203 -9.07 -1.53 12.82
N GLN A 204 -8.70 -0.37 13.37
CA GLN A 204 -8.66 -0.12 14.81
C GLN A 204 -10.04 -0.32 15.46
N TYR A 205 -11.11 0.14 14.80
CA TYR A 205 -12.47 -0.08 15.28
C TYR A 205 -12.83 -1.57 15.33
N LEU A 206 -12.46 -2.34 14.31
CA LEU A 206 -12.71 -3.79 14.27
C LEU A 206 -12.04 -4.48 15.46
N VAL A 207 -10.75 -4.19 15.71
CA VAL A 207 -10.00 -4.77 16.84
C VAL A 207 -10.60 -4.35 18.19
N GLN A 208 -10.89 -3.06 18.38
CA GLN A 208 -11.47 -2.56 19.62
C GLN A 208 -12.84 -3.20 19.91
N THR A 209 -13.70 -3.27 18.90
CA THR A 209 -15.04 -3.86 19.04
C THR A 209 -14.94 -5.35 19.32
N ALA A 210 -14.02 -6.05 18.65
CA ALA A 210 -13.81 -7.48 18.87
C ALA A 210 -13.28 -7.80 20.27
N GLY A 211 -12.56 -6.88 20.92
CA GLY A 211 -12.05 -7.02 22.28
C GLY A 211 -13.06 -6.67 23.40
N GLN A 212 -14.19 -6.07 23.05
CA GLN A 212 -15.19 -5.58 24.01
C GLN A 212 -16.34 -6.57 24.20
N GLU A 213 -16.87 -6.60 25.42
CA GLU A 213 -18.20 -7.13 25.65
C GLU A 213 -19.25 -6.12 25.25
N GLY A 214 -20.38 -6.60 24.74
CA GLY A 214 -21.50 -5.73 24.43
C GLY A 214 -22.77 -6.50 24.12
N LYS A 215 -23.61 -5.92 23.26
CA LYS A 215 -24.95 -6.41 22.94
C LYS A 215 -25.17 -6.38 21.44
N PRO A 216 -26.08 -7.22 20.90
CA PRO A 216 -26.43 -7.15 19.49
C PRO A 216 -26.93 -5.77 19.07
N ALA A 217 -26.59 -5.36 17.85
CA ALA A 217 -27.10 -4.16 17.24
C ALA A 217 -28.58 -4.31 16.88
N THR A 218 -29.39 -3.32 17.26
CA THR A 218 -30.83 -3.26 16.98
C THR A 218 -31.29 -1.87 16.48
N GLY A 219 -30.36 -1.03 16.00
CA GLY A 219 -30.63 0.37 15.62
C GLY A 219 -30.30 0.66 14.14
N GLY A 220 -31.00 1.65 13.56
CA GLY A 220 -31.06 1.87 12.10
C GLY A 220 -32.46 2.17 11.53
N GLY A 221 -33.52 2.13 12.35
CA GLY A 221 -34.91 2.37 11.94
C GLY A 221 -35.78 1.11 11.90
N GLU A 222 -35.33 0.07 12.61
CA GLU A 222 -35.94 -1.23 12.72
C GLU A 222 -37.29 -1.17 13.46
N PRO A 223 -38.18 -2.14 13.21
CA PRO A 223 -39.27 -2.44 14.11
C PRO A 223 -38.75 -2.65 15.55
N ALA A 224 -39.38 -2.00 16.52
CA ALA A 224 -39.04 -2.15 17.94
C ALA A 224 -39.24 -3.60 18.47
N ASP A 225 -39.76 -4.51 17.65
CA ASP A 225 -40.07 -5.89 17.99
C ASP A 225 -38.99 -6.91 17.54
N MET A 226 -37.85 -6.48 17.00
CA MET A 226 -36.78 -7.42 16.62
C MET A 226 -36.20 -8.11 17.87
N PRO A 227 -36.31 -9.46 17.97
CA PRO A 227 -35.74 -10.20 19.07
C PRO A 227 -34.19 -10.24 18.95
N THR A 228 -33.51 -10.53 20.07
CA THR A 228 -32.04 -10.55 20.13
C THR A 228 -31.47 -11.78 20.82
N ALA A 229 -32.31 -12.74 21.22
CA ALA A 229 -31.91 -13.77 22.17
C ALA A 229 -30.87 -14.75 21.59
N GLU A 230 -30.96 -15.12 20.31
CA GLU A 230 -29.98 -16.01 19.69
C GLU A 230 -28.71 -15.25 19.33
N ALA A 231 -28.82 -14.00 18.87
CA ALA A 231 -27.67 -13.14 18.64
C ALA A 231 -26.88 -12.88 19.94
N GLU A 232 -27.57 -12.62 21.06
CA GLU A 232 -26.96 -12.47 22.39
C GLU A 232 -26.28 -13.77 22.85
N THR A 233 -26.91 -14.91 22.59
CA THR A 233 -26.34 -16.22 22.95
C THR A 233 -25.07 -16.48 22.16
N LEU A 234 -25.08 -16.23 20.85
CA LEU A 234 -23.90 -16.38 20.00
C LEU A 234 -22.79 -15.40 20.39
N LEU A 235 -23.11 -14.13 20.63
CA LEU A 235 -22.15 -13.10 21.04
C LEU A 235 -21.42 -13.42 22.35
N LYS A 236 -22.11 -14.08 23.29
CA LYS A 236 -21.50 -14.56 24.55
C LYS A 236 -20.63 -15.79 24.33
N ALA A 237 -20.94 -16.60 23.33
CA ALA A 237 -20.22 -17.83 23.01
C ALA A 237 -18.99 -17.60 22.11
N THR A 238 -18.86 -16.44 21.47
CA THR A 238 -17.69 -16.08 20.68
C THR A 238 -16.58 -15.50 21.56
N ALA A 239 -15.33 -15.86 21.29
CA ALA A 239 -14.18 -15.32 22.00
C ALA A 239 -13.90 -13.87 21.58
N LYS A 240 -13.17 -13.11 22.41
CA LYS A 240 -12.61 -11.81 22.01
C LYS A 240 -11.71 -11.98 20.79
N GLY A 241 -11.66 -10.96 19.94
CA GLY A 241 -10.91 -11.00 18.67
C GLY A 241 -11.61 -11.79 17.56
N SER A 242 -12.86 -12.22 17.76
CA SER A 242 -13.64 -12.94 16.75
C SER A 242 -14.44 -12.00 15.84
N ILE A 243 -14.71 -12.47 14.64
CA ILE A 243 -15.57 -11.83 13.64
C ILE A 243 -16.98 -11.59 14.19
N GLY A 244 -17.52 -12.55 14.95
CA GLY A 244 -18.84 -12.46 15.58
C GLY A 244 -18.94 -11.35 16.61
N LYS A 245 -17.86 -11.07 17.37
CA LYS A 245 -17.84 -9.92 18.29
C LYS A 245 -18.01 -8.61 17.52
N VAL A 246 -17.46 -8.48 16.32
CA VAL A 246 -17.67 -7.28 15.50
C VAL A 246 -19.09 -7.25 14.93
N TYR A 247 -19.42 -8.19 14.05
CA TYR A 247 -20.65 -8.11 13.23
C TYR A 247 -21.92 -8.03 14.07
N ILE A 248 -22.02 -8.83 15.13
CA ILE A 248 -23.24 -8.87 15.95
C ILE A 248 -23.44 -7.53 16.69
N GLN A 249 -22.36 -6.91 17.16
CA GLN A 249 -22.43 -5.63 17.89
C GLN A 249 -22.57 -4.42 16.96
N ALA A 250 -22.09 -4.53 15.73
CA ALA A 250 -21.97 -3.44 14.78
C ALA A 250 -23.18 -3.31 13.84
N THR A 251 -23.81 -4.42 13.47
CA THR A 251 -24.71 -4.45 12.31
C THR A 251 -26.06 -5.08 12.65
N SER A 252 -27.16 -4.31 12.60
CA SER A 252 -28.52 -4.80 12.87
C SER A 252 -28.98 -5.88 11.89
N ALA A 253 -28.48 -5.84 10.64
CA ALA A 253 -28.68 -6.88 9.65
C ALA A 253 -28.14 -8.25 10.09
N THR A 254 -27.02 -8.30 10.82
CA THR A 254 -26.47 -9.55 11.36
C THR A 254 -27.39 -10.11 12.45
N THR A 255 -27.91 -9.25 13.35
CA THR A 255 -28.90 -9.66 14.35
C THR A 255 -30.14 -10.25 13.67
N ALA A 256 -30.68 -9.56 12.66
CA ALA A 256 -31.81 -10.06 11.87
C ALA A 256 -31.49 -11.40 11.18
N GLU A 257 -30.31 -11.54 10.59
CA GLU A 257 -29.86 -12.79 9.95
C GLU A 257 -29.92 -13.97 10.93
N ILE A 258 -29.32 -13.82 12.12
CA ILE A 258 -29.25 -14.86 13.15
C ILE A 258 -30.66 -15.26 13.61
N GLU A 259 -31.51 -14.28 13.94
CA GLU A 259 -32.86 -14.55 14.46
C GLU A 259 -33.76 -15.17 13.36
N THR A 260 -33.59 -14.79 12.09
CA THR A 260 -34.29 -15.44 10.97
C THR A 260 -33.90 -16.90 10.86
N LEU A 261 -32.60 -17.19 10.95
CA LEU A 261 -32.08 -18.56 10.84
C LEU A 261 -32.46 -19.41 12.06
N ALA A 262 -32.72 -18.79 13.21
CA ALA A 262 -33.32 -19.43 14.38
C ALA A 262 -34.84 -19.69 14.23
N GLY A 263 -35.45 -19.29 13.11
CA GLY A 263 -36.86 -19.49 12.82
C GLY A 263 -37.79 -18.40 13.37
N LYS A 264 -37.24 -17.28 13.84
CA LYS A 264 -38.03 -16.12 14.25
C LYS A 264 -38.32 -15.24 13.04
N THR A 265 -39.50 -14.67 13.01
CA THR A 265 -39.93 -13.79 11.93
C THR A 265 -40.67 -12.57 12.48
N GLY A 266 -40.67 -11.47 11.73
CA GLY A 266 -41.31 -10.22 12.13
C GLY A 266 -41.27 -9.19 11.03
N GLY A 267 -41.59 -7.93 11.37
CA GLY A 267 -41.60 -6.81 10.42
C GLY A 267 -40.22 -6.49 9.82
N TRP A 268 -39.17 -7.18 10.21
CA TRP A 268 -37.77 -7.01 9.81
C TRP A 268 -37.27 -8.16 8.91
N THR A 269 -38.00 -9.28 8.84
CA THR A 269 -37.62 -10.46 8.06
C THR A 269 -37.50 -10.11 6.57
N ASP A 270 -36.40 -10.55 5.95
CA ASP A 270 -36.04 -10.31 4.55
C ASP A 270 -35.93 -8.83 4.15
N LYS A 271 -35.90 -7.89 5.11
CA LYS A 271 -35.65 -6.46 4.84
C LYS A 271 -34.17 -6.09 4.82
N PHE A 272 -33.33 -6.97 5.34
CA PHE A 272 -31.90 -6.76 5.48
C PHE A 272 -31.13 -7.76 4.61
N GLY A 273 -29.91 -7.37 4.24
CA GLY A 273 -28.91 -8.32 3.75
C GLY A 273 -28.54 -9.35 4.82
N ARG A 274 -27.69 -10.30 4.48
CA ARG A 274 -27.25 -11.37 5.38
C ARG A 274 -25.73 -11.33 5.47
N PRO A 275 -25.14 -10.37 6.23
CA PRO A 275 -23.73 -10.03 6.12
C PRO A 275 -22.78 -11.22 6.33
N LEU A 276 -23.09 -12.14 7.25
CA LEU A 276 -22.22 -13.30 7.49
C LEU A 276 -22.37 -14.34 6.37
N SER A 277 -23.59 -14.63 5.94
CA SER A 277 -23.84 -15.46 4.75
C SER A 277 -23.19 -14.90 3.49
N ASP A 278 -23.29 -13.59 3.27
CA ASP A 278 -22.74 -12.91 2.10
C ASP A 278 -21.20 -12.95 2.13
N MET A 279 -20.59 -12.82 3.31
CA MET A 279 -19.14 -13.00 3.48
C MET A 279 -18.71 -14.43 3.14
N MET A 280 -19.38 -15.46 3.67
CA MET A 280 -19.08 -16.87 3.34
C MET A 280 -19.28 -17.17 1.85
N LYS A 281 -20.29 -16.57 1.21
CA LYS A 281 -20.52 -16.66 -0.23
C LYS A 281 -19.36 -16.05 -1.01
N ASN A 282 -18.88 -14.87 -0.60
CA ASN A 282 -17.75 -14.20 -1.24
C ASN A 282 -16.45 -14.99 -1.06
N ILE A 283 -16.20 -15.56 0.13
CA ILE A 283 -15.04 -16.44 0.38
C ILE A 283 -15.07 -17.63 -0.59
N LYS A 284 -16.21 -18.32 -0.70
CA LYS A 284 -16.39 -19.44 -1.63
C LYS A 284 -16.21 -19.01 -3.08
N ALA A 285 -16.72 -17.84 -3.46
CA ALA A 285 -16.55 -17.26 -4.80
C ALA A 285 -15.08 -16.97 -5.15
N LEU A 286 -14.23 -16.72 -4.16
CA LEU A 286 -12.80 -16.55 -4.30
C LEU A 286 -12.02 -17.88 -4.14
N ASN A 287 -12.71 -19.03 -4.23
CA ASN A 287 -12.17 -20.37 -4.01
C ASN A 287 -11.57 -20.59 -2.61
N GLY A 288 -11.94 -19.77 -1.63
CA GLY A 288 -11.60 -19.98 -0.23
C GLY A 288 -12.52 -21.01 0.45
N ASN A 289 -12.13 -21.41 1.65
CA ASN A 289 -12.94 -22.25 2.53
C ASN A 289 -13.25 -21.52 3.84
N TRP A 290 -14.48 -21.04 3.97
CA TRP A 290 -14.94 -20.31 5.15
C TRP A 290 -14.93 -21.15 6.43
N GLN A 291 -14.77 -22.47 6.35
CA GLN A 291 -14.65 -23.35 7.53
C GLN A 291 -13.21 -23.45 8.06
N ASN A 292 -12.25 -22.83 7.35
CA ASN A 292 -10.82 -22.87 7.66
C ASN A 292 -10.33 -21.47 8.06
N GLY A 293 -11.06 -20.76 8.92
CA GLY A 293 -10.58 -19.54 9.54
C GLY A 293 -9.50 -19.78 10.59
N GLU A 294 -8.85 -18.71 11.00
CA GLU A 294 -7.91 -18.73 12.12
C GLU A 294 -8.66 -18.62 13.44
N GLU A 295 -8.07 -19.15 14.52
CA GLU A 295 -8.62 -18.94 15.85
C GLU A 295 -8.44 -17.46 16.27
N PRO A 296 -9.39 -16.89 17.03
CA PRO A 296 -9.23 -15.55 17.58
C PRO A 296 -7.98 -15.45 18.47
N LYS A 297 -7.09 -14.51 18.16
CA LYS A 297 -5.98 -14.17 19.06
C LYS A 297 -6.55 -13.45 20.29
N SER A 298 -6.43 -14.08 21.46
CA SER A 298 -6.79 -13.45 22.72
C SER A 298 -5.64 -12.59 23.22
N ASP A 299 -5.79 -11.26 23.17
CA ASP A 299 -4.93 -10.33 23.91
C ASP A 299 -5.24 -10.47 25.41
N ASP A 300 -4.69 -11.50 26.04
CA ASP A 300 -4.75 -11.73 27.48
C ASP A 300 -3.35 -11.62 28.10
N SER A 301 -2.57 -10.62 27.69
CA SER A 301 -1.28 -10.30 28.34
C SER A 301 -1.48 -9.31 29.50
N SER A 302 -2.12 -9.81 30.57
CA SER A 302 -1.89 -9.29 31.91
C SER A 302 -0.52 -9.76 32.38
N THR A 303 0.43 -8.84 32.45
CA THR A 303 1.80 -8.99 32.97
C THR A 303 1.90 -9.85 34.25
N GLY A 304 2.75 -10.89 34.22
CA GLY A 304 3.13 -11.71 35.37
C GLY A 304 4.38 -12.53 35.08
N ASP A 305 5.55 -11.94 35.33
CA ASP A 305 6.88 -12.53 35.29
C ASP A 305 7.03 -13.68 36.33
N THR A 306 7.61 -14.81 35.92
CA THR A 306 8.82 -15.44 36.54
C THR A 306 9.26 -16.62 35.67
N GLY A 307 10.48 -16.56 35.15
CA GLY A 307 11.02 -17.54 34.21
C GLY A 307 11.43 -18.90 34.80
N ASP A 308 11.77 -19.82 33.89
CA ASP A 308 12.86 -20.77 34.07
C ASP A 308 13.34 -21.26 32.69
N ASN A 309 14.63 -21.57 32.62
CA ASN A 309 15.45 -21.72 31.42
C ASN A 309 15.91 -23.18 31.27
N THR A 310 15.51 -23.89 30.21
CA THR A 310 16.27 -25.05 29.69
C THR A 310 15.93 -25.41 28.24
N SER A 311 16.93 -25.20 27.36
CA SER A 311 17.55 -26.16 26.41
C SER A 311 16.75 -26.88 25.32
N SER A 312 17.10 -26.50 24.06
CA SER A 312 17.45 -27.33 22.87
C SER A 312 16.39 -28.21 22.18
N ASP A 313 16.03 -27.87 20.93
CA ASP A 313 16.56 -28.53 19.71
C ASP A 313 16.00 -27.88 18.43
N ASP A 314 16.81 -27.93 17.37
CA ASP A 314 16.69 -27.21 16.09
C ASP A 314 15.44 -27.55 15.23
N ASP A 315 14.75 -26.52 14.72
CA ASP A 315 13.87 -26.62 13.54
C ASP A 315 13.99 -25.35 12.65
N PRO A 316 14.63 -25.43 11.47
CA PRO A 316 14.90 -24.27 10.61
C PRO A 316 13.72 -23.86 9.69
N CYS A 317 12.48 -23.99 10.16
CA CYS A 317 11.27 -23.59 9.41
C CYS A 317 10.15 -22.93 10.24
N SER A 318 10.37 -22.55 11.50
CA SER A 318 9.37 -21.79 12.28
C SER A 318 9.64 -20.29 12.22
N THR A 319 8.85 -19.55 11.42
CA THR A 319 8.77 -18.09 11.54
C THR A 319 7.87 -17.78 12.75
N ASN A 320 8.49 -17.58 13.90
CA ASN A 320 7.81 -17.01 15.06
C ASN A 320 7.41 -15.57 14.72
N ASP A 321 6.12 -15.37 14.48
CA ASP A 321 5.47 -14.07 14.51
C ASP A 321 5.41 -13.62 15.98
N GLY A 322 6.50 -13.00 16.43
CA GLY A 322 6.51 -12.20 17.64
C GLY A 322 5.83 -10.86 17.37
N ASP A 323 4.95 -10.46 18.28
CA ASP A 323 4.33 -9.14 18.29
C ASP A 323 5.41 -8.06 18.53
N ASP A 324 5.96 -7.51 17.45
CA ASP A 324 6.95 -6.44 17.54
C ASP A 324 6.26 -5.07 17.61
N GLU A 325 6.53 -4.35 18.71
CA GLU A 325 6.52 -2.88 18.75
C GLU A 325 7.34 -2.31 17.57
N ILE A 326 7.20 -1.01 17.27
CA ILE A 326 7.98 -0.34 16.21
C ILE A 326 9.48 -0.70 16.31
N GLY A 327 9.88 -1.63 15.44
CA GLY A 327 11.20 -2.04 14.99
C GLY A 327 12.18 -2.54 16.04
N THR A 328 12.44 -3.84 16.05
CA THR A 328 13.77 -4.35 16.35
C THR A 328 14.64 -4.34 15.08
N ILE A 329 15.93 -4.04 15.20
CA ILE A 329 16.91 -4.23 14.13
C ILE A 329 17.72 -5.50 14.38
N LYS A 330 18.09 -6.20 13.31
CA LYS A 330 18.76 -7.51 13.38
C LYS A 330 20.25 -7.36 13.66
N ALA A 331 20.78 -8.07 14.65
CA ALA A 331 22.22 -8.09 14.88
C ALA A 331 23.00 -8.49 13.61
N GLY A 332 23.98 -7.68 13.23
CA GLY A 332 24.81 -7.93 12.04
C GLY A 332 24.22 -7.47 10.70
N GLY A 333 23.04 -6.86 10.67
CA GLY A 333 22.41 -6.34 9.45
C GLY A 333 21.37 -7.27 8.83
N MET A 334 20.64 -6.73 7.86
CA MET A 334 19.57 -7.41 7.14
C MET A 334 19.98 -7.81 5.73
N LYS A 335 19.45 -8.94 5.24
CA LYS A 335 19.50 -9.28 3.81
C LYS A 335 18.50 -8.43 3.02
N LEU A 336 18.64 -8.40 1.69
CA LEU A 336 17.84 -7.53 0.82
C LEU A 336 16.32 -7.60 1.08
N LYS A 337 15.73 -8.81 1.10
CA LYS A 337 14.29 -8.98 1.34
C LYS A 337 13.85 -8.56 2.74
N GLU A 338 14.68 -8.88 3.75
CA GLU A 338 14.43 -8.51 5.13
C GLU A 338 14.45 -6.98 5.28
N ALA A 339 15.45 -6.31 4.69
CA ALA A 339 15.59 -4.87 4.69
C ALA A 339 14.43 -4.16 3.94
N GLN A 340 13.98 -4.73 2.82
CA GLN A 340 12.80 -4.23 2.09
C GLN A 340 11.55 -4.27 2.96
N GLN A 341 11.31 -5.40 3.63
CA GLN A 341 10.16 -5.54 4.53
C GLN A 341 10.28 -4.60 5.72
N TRP A 342 11.48 -4.48 6.29
CA TRP A 342 11.75 -3.56 7.39
C TRP A 342 11.48 -2.11 6.99
N MET A 343 11.94 -1.67 5.81
CA MET A 343 11.73 -0.31 5.31
C MET A 343 10.24 0.00 5.10
N ILE A 344 9.47 -0.97 4.60
CA ILE A 344 8.01 -0.84 4.47
C ILE A 344 7.34 -0.73 5.84
N ASN A 345 7.69 -1.60 6.77
CA ASN A 345 7.00 -1.71 8.05
C ASN A 345 7.37 -0.59 9.03
N ASN A 346 8.62 -0.13 9.00
CA ASN A 346 9.18 0.73 10.04
C ASN A 346 9.44 2.16 9.58
N TYR A 347 9.47 2.44 8.28
CA TYR A 347 9.68 3.81 7.78
C TYR A 347 8.55 4.29 6.87
N LEU A 348 8.31 3.59 5.75
CA LEU A 348 7.40 4.05 4.70
C LEU A 348 5.99 4.33 5.22
N ASN A 349 5.52 3.54 6.19
CA ASN A 349 4.15 3.62 6.70
C ASN A 349 4.05 4.17 8.12
N VAL A 350 5.16 4.66 8.69
CA VAL A 350 5.20 5.19 10.07
C VAL A 350 5.06 6.71 10.04
N PRO A 351 4.18 7.32 10.85
CA PRO A 351 4.10 8.78 10.97
C PRO A 351 5.45 9.34 11.41
N LEU A 352 6.01 10.27 10.63
CA LEU A 352 7.28 10.90 10.97
C LEU A 352 7.03 12.05 11.95
N PRO A 353 7.71 12.11 13.10
CA PRO A 353 7.51 13.21 14.05
C PRO A 353 7.82 14.58 13.45
N SER A 354 7.08 15.61 13.87
CA SER A 354 7.16 16.94 13.25
C SER A 354 8.51 17.64 13.38
N ASP A 355 9.30 17.20 14.36
CA ASP A 355 10.57 17.82 14.69
C ASP A 355 11.64 17.55 13.61
N TYR A 356 11.44 16.53 12.75
CA TYR A 356 12.32 16.24 11.61
C TYR A 356 12.00 17.07 10.36
N TYR A 357 10.88 17.82 10.33
CA TYR A 357 10.39 18.55 9.16
C TYR A 357 11.09 19.88 8.86
N GLN A 358 12.05 20.31 9.69
CA GLN A 358 12.77 21.57 9.43
C GLN A 358 13.55 21.56 8.11
N GLU A 359 13.70 20.39 7.48
CA GLU A 359 14.47 20.20 6.25
C GLU A 359 13.65 20.21 4.94
N ALA A 360 12.30 20.15 4.98
CA ALA A 360 11.44 20.40 3.82
C ALA A 360 9.93 20.44 4.17
N PRO A 361 9.32 21.61 4.45
CA PRO A 361 7.86 21.71 4.47
C PRO A 361 7.29 21.82 3.05
N GLY A 362 6.52 20.82 2.61
CA GLY A 362 5.69 20.86 1.39
C GLY A 362 6.03 19.80 0.35
N GLU A 363 5.20 19.72 -0.71
CA GLU A 363 5.32 18.76 -1.82
C GLU A 363 6.76 18.67 -2.35
N PRO A 364 7.33 17.45 -2.49
CA PRO A 364 6.72 16.11 -2.44
C PRO A 364 6.66 15.50 -1.01
N ASP A 365 6.22 14.24 -0.90
CA ASP A 365 5.95 13.55 0.38
C ASP A 365 7.19 13.54 1.28
N VAL A 366 7.08 13.95 2.55
CA VAL A 366 8.23 14.04 3.47
C VAL A 366 8.96 12.71 3.68
N HIS A 367 8.28 11.58 3.45
CA HIS A 367 8.89 10.25 3.48
C HIS A 367 9.92 10.02 2.35
N ASP A 368 9.86 10.80 1.27
CA ASP A 368 10.82 10.69 0.16
C ASP A 368 12.12 11.47 0.39
N ASN A 369 12.26 12.20 1.51
CA ASN A 369 13.46 12.97 1.79
C ASN A 369 14.57 12.11 2.43
N CYS A 370 15.74 12.06 1.77
CA CYS A 370 16.91 11.30 2.23
C CYS A 370 17.35 11.64 3.66
N THR A 371 17.38 12.92 4.03
CA THR A 371 17.86 13.37 5.33
C THR A 371 16.86 13.05 6.43
N VAL A 372 15.56 13.10 6.10
CA VAL A 372 14.48 12.69 6.99
C VAL A 372 14.55 11.19 7.27
N PHE A 373 14.79 10.34 6.27
CA PHE A 373 14.99 8.91 6.48
C PHE A 373 16.19 8.63 7.40
N SER A 374 17.34 9.23 7.10
CA SER A 374 18.55 9.06 7.91
C SER A 374 18.35 9.55 9.36
N GLY A 375 17.71 10.71 9.54
CA GLY A 375 17.39 11.27 10.84
C GLY A 375 16.42 10.41 11.63
N PHE A 376 15.37 9.90 10.97
CA PHE A 376 14.45 8.92 11.54
C PHE A 376 15.21 7.68 12.04
N PHE A 377 16.11 7.12 11.23
CA PHE A 377 16.88 5.94 11.63
C PHE A 377 17.76 6.24 12.86
N VAL A 378 18.50 7.34 12.82
CA VAL A 378 19.38 7.76 13.91
C VAL A 378 18.60 7.93 15.22
N ALA A 379 17.45 8.60 15.17
CA ALA A 379 16.69 8.89 16.37
C ALA A 379 16.06 7.65 17.01
N ASN A 380 15.53 6.73 16.19
CA ASN A 380 14.79 5.57 16.68
C ASN A 380 15.72 4.39 17.02
N TYR A 381 16.82 4.21 16.29
CA TYR A 381 17.65 3.02 16.38
C TYR A 381 19.05 3.28 16.91
N THR A 382 19.40 4.51 17.26
CA THR A 382 20.72 4.82 17.83
C THR A 382 20.63 5.77 19.02
N ASN A 383 21.72 5.89 19.78
CA ASN A 383 21.91 6.93 20.79
C ASN A 383 22.69 8.16 20.27
N LEU A 384 22.90 8.26 18.95
CA LEU A 384 23.60 9.39 18.35
C LEU A 384 22.74 10.66 18.36
N THR A 385 23.41 11.79 18.47
CA THR A 385 22.80 13.11 18.31
C THR A 385 22.74 13.46 16.82
N TRP A 386 21.52 13.56 16.30
CA TRP A 386 21.26 14.04 14.95
C TRP A 386 21.57 15.54 14.82
N LEU A 387 22.20 15.94 13.72
CA LEU A 387 22.36 17.32 13.34
C LEU A 387 21.94 17.48 11.88
N HIS A 388 21.04 18.44 11.65
CA HIS A 388 20.42 18.72 10.37
C HIS A 388 21.42 19.19 9.31
N GLY A 389 21.07 19.03 8.03
CA GLY A 389 21.89 19.50 6.92
C GLY A 389 21.57 18.79 5.60
N ASN A 390 22.40 19.05 4.59
CA ASN A 390 22.24 18.41 3.29
C ASN A 390 22.73 16.96 3.31
N GLY A 391 22.20 16.12 2.42
CA GLY A 391 22.55 14.69 2.36
C GLY A 391 24.05 14.42 2.27
N GLY A 392 24.78 15.23 1.49
CA GLY A 392 26.24 15.14 1.36
C GLY A 392 27.04 15.49 2.62
N GLU A 393 26.42 16.11 3.63
CA GLU A 393 27.06 16.66 4.82
C GLU A 393 26.76 15.84 6.09
N ILE A 394 25.72 15.00 6.07
CA ILE A 394 25.22 14.27 7.24
C ILE A 394 26.30 13.49 7.99
N VAL A 395 27.18 12.77 7.28
CA VAL A 395 28.28 12.02 7.92
C VAL A 395 29.25 12.95 8.66
N ASP A 396 29.58 14.12 8.11
CA ASP A 396 30.43 15.11 8.78
C ASP A 396 29.73 15.71 10.01
N HIS A 397 28.43 15.99 9.88
CA HIS A 397 27.61 16.51 10.97
C HIS A 397 27.50 15.52 12.13
N LEU A 398 27.31 14.23 11.85
CA LEU A 398 27.29 13.18 12.87
C LEU A 398 28.64 13.05 13.60
N VAL A 399 29.76 13.16 12.89
CA VAL A 399 31.10 13.15 13.49
C VAL A 399 31.32 14.40 14.36
N GLN A 400 30.81 15.56 13.93
CA GLN A 400 30.92 16.80 14.69
C GLN A 400 30.07 16.78 15.97
N SER A 401 28.84 16.26 15.91
CA SER A 401 27.90 16.27 17.03
C SER A 401 28.16 15.16 18.06
N ASN A 402 28.85 14.08 17.67
CA ASN A 402 29.06 12.91 18.53
C ASN A 402 30.55 12.69 18.83
N LYS A 403 30.97 13.00 20.07
CA LYS A 403 32.36 12.84 20.50
C LYS A 403 32.84 11.39 20.35
N GLY A 404 33.96 11.21 19.65
CA GLY A 404 34.62 9.91 19.48
C GLY A 404 34.19 9.15 18.23
N LEU A 405 33.12 9.59 17.55
CA LEU A 405 32.69 9.05 16.28
C LEU A 405 33.74 9.39 15.20
N LYS A 406 34.00 8.45 14.27
CA LYS A 406 34.97 8.63 13.18
C LYS A 406 34.39 8.12 11.88
N LYS A 407 34.76 8.76 10.78
CA LYS A 407 34.42 8.27 9.44
C LYS A 407 35.03 6.88 9.20
N LEU A 408 34.26 6.03 8.54
CA LEU A 408 34.72 4.74 8.05
C LEU A 408 35.23 4.84 6.62
N THR A 409 36.17 3.96 6.27
CA THR A 409 36.68 3.81 4.90
C THR A 409 35.90 2.77 4.08
N LYS A 410 35.00 2.02 4.74
CA LYS A 410 34.16 0.98 4.14
C LYS A 410 32.78 0.99 4.81
N PRO A 411 31.72 0.57 4.10
CA PRO A 411 30.42 0.41 4.70
C PRO A 411 30.41 -0.78 5.68
N GLU A 412 29.62 -0.63 6.74
CA GLU A 412 29.33 -1.64 7.76
C GLU A 412 27.81 -1.69 7.95
N PRO A 413 27.24 -2.80 8.47
CA PRO A 413 25.83 -2.85 8.83
C PRO A 413 25.43 -1.67 9.73
N TYR A 414 24.30 -1.07 9.40
CA TYR A 414 23.68 0.11 9.99
C TYR A 414 24.50 1.40 9.95
N ALA A 415 25.58 1.45 9.17
CA ALA A 415 26.32 2.69 8.97
C ALA A 415 25.43 3.73 8.28
N ILE A 416 25.50 4.97 8.75
CA ILE A 416 24.93 6.12 8.02
C ILE A 416 25.93 6.52 6.94
N PHE A 417 25.45 6.79 5.74
CA PHE A 417 26.30 7.23 4.64
C PHE A 417 25.90 8.61 4.12
N SER A 418 26.87 9.29 3.52
CA SER A 418 26.68 10.49 2.73
C SER A 418 27.38 10.32 1.40
N VAL A 419 26.76 10.85 0.35
CA VAL A 419 27.29 10.92 -1.00
C VAL A 419 27.44 12.39 -1.38
N ALA A 420 28.65 12.75 -1.78
CA ALA A 420 29.01 14.13 -2.10
C ALA A 420 28.11 14.74 -3.17
N SER A 421 27.89 16.05 -3.09
CA SER A 421 27.13 16.82 -4.07
C SER A 421 27.72 16.76 -5.48
N ASN A 422 26.85 16.79 -6.49
CA ASN A 422 27.20 16.76 -7.92
C ASN A 422 28.14 15.59 -8.29
N SER A 423 27.94 14.43 -7.67
CA SER A 423 28.74 13.23 -7.92
C SER A 423 27.96 12.17 -8.69
N THR A 424 28.69 11.20 -9.26
CA THR A 424 28.12 10.04 -9.96
C THR A 424 28.63 8.75 -9.28
N PRO A 425 28.14 8.48 -8.07
CA PRO A 425 28.57 7.38 -7.19
C PRO A 425 28.47 5.98 -7.81
N THR A 426 27.43 5.76 -8.62
CA THR A 426 27.29 4.57 -9.47
C THR A 426 26.97 5.08 -10.88
N GLY A 427 27.43 4.42 -11.94
CA GLY A 427 27.37 5.00 -13.30
C GLY A 427 25.97 5.42 -13.80
N SER A 428 24.90 4.95 -13.16
CA SER A 428 23.49 5.30 -13.43
C SER A 428 22.87 6.27 -12.41
N TRP A 429 23.54 6.52 -11.28
CA TRP A 429 23.02 7.31 -10.16
C TRP A 429 23.89 8.54 -9.93
N SER A 430 23.26 9.72 -9.85
CA SER A 430 23.94 11.00 -9.65
C SER A 430 23.24 11.84 -8.61
N THR A 431 24.01 12.57 -7.81
CA THR A 431 23.50 13.48 -6.80
C THR A 431 23.43 14.92 -7.31
N GLY A 432 22.47 15.69 -6.79
CA GLY A 432 22.37 17.14 -7.03
C GLY A 432 23.29 17.95 -6.10
N GLN A 433 22.99 19.24 -5.95
CA GLN A 433 23.75 20.17 -5.10
C GLN A 433 23.71 19.81 -3.60
N GLU A 434 22.65 19.11 -3.16
CA GLU A 434 22.49 18.71 -1.76
C GLU A 434 23.18 17.36 -1.42
N GLY A 435 23.76 16.67 -2.40
CA GLY A 435 24.28 15.32 -2.19
C GLY A 435 23.16 14.31 -1.93
N HIS A 436 23.48 13.23 -1.20
CA HIS A 436 22.49 12.23 -0.78
C HIS A 436 22.93 11.52 0.50
N THR A 437 21.99 10.93 1.24
CA THR A 437 22.27 10.16 2.46
C THR A 437 21.29 8.98 2.59
N GLY A 438 21.66 8.01 3.41
CA GLY A 438 20.79 6.90 3.77
C GLY A 438 21.48 5.99 4.78
N VAL A 439 21.00 4.74 4.84
CA VAL A 439 21.49 3.74 5.80
C VAL A 439 21.95 2.48 5.08
N VAL A 440 23.10 1.95 5.47
CA VAL A 440 23.53 0.61 5.09
C VAL A 440 22.75 -0.39 5.94
N LEU A 441 21.59 -0.87 5.50
CA LEU A 441 20.76 -1.78 6.29
C LEU A 441 21.38 -3.17 6.52
N GLY A 442 22.38 -3.54 5.71
CA GLY A 442 23.16 -4.76 5.92
C GLY A 442 24.24 -4.98 4.85
N ILE A 443 25.02 -6.04 5.03
CA ILE A 443 26.03 -6.49 4.06
C ILE A 443 25.68 -7.92 3.63
N ASP A 444 25.48 -8.13 2.33
CA ASP A 444 25.18 -9.42 1.74
C ASP A 444 26.28 -9.81 0.73
N GLY A 445 27.27 -10.56 1.23
CA GLY A 445 28.42 -10.99 0.45
C GLY A 445 29.27 -9.81 -0.06
N LYS A 446 29.20 -9.55 -1.37
CA LYS A 446 29.97 -8.47 -2.03
C LYS A 446 29.15 -7.19 -2.25
N ASN A 447 27.94 -7.13 -1.71
CA ASN A 447 27.04 -6.02 -1.84
C ASN A 447 26.68 -5.45 -0.46
N ALA A 448 26.45 -4.15 -0.41
CA ALA A 448 25.72 -3.53 0.69
C ALA A 448 24.24 -3.43 0.32
N ILE A 449 23.39 -3.60 1.32
CA ILE A 449 21.96 -3.35 1.22
C ILE A 449 21.73 -1.92 1.70
N ILE A 450 21.31 -1.05 0.80
CA ILE A 450 21.13 0.39 1.02
C ILE A 450 19.65 0.67 1.14
N GLY A 451 19.22 1.24 2.26
CA GLY A 451 17.92 1.91 2.37
C GLY A 451 18.10 3.40 2.13
N GLU A 452 17.23 3.99 1.32
CA GLU A 452 17.26 5.42 1.03
C GLU A 452 15.86 5.96 0.68
N ALA A 453 15.77 7.29 0.71
CA ALA A 453 14.60 8.04 0.27
C ALA A 453 15.06 9.12 -0.72
N ALA A 454 14.47 9.19 -1.90
CA ALA A 454 14.90 10.02 -3.02
C ALA A 454 13.90 11.14 -3.31
N TYR A 455 14.21 12.33 -2.79
CA TYR A 455 13.30 13.48 -2.77
C TYR A 455 12.80 13.84 -4.18
N GLY A 456 11.48 13.89 -4.34
CA GLY A 456 10.83 14.25 -5.59
C GLY A 456 10.70 13.14 -6.61
N LEU A 457 11.07 11.90 -6.26
CA LEU A 457 10.69 10.73 -7.03
C LEU A 457 9.36 10.16 -6.53
N PRO A 458 8.44 9.74 -7.42
CA PRO A 458 7.22 9.08 -6.99
C PRO A 458 7.56 7.74 -6.32
N TYR A 459 6.79 7.36 -5.31
CA TYR A 459 6.84 5.98 -4.84
C TYR A 459 6.31 5.04 -5.94
N THR A 460 7.15 4.12 -6.40
CA THR A 460 6.77 3.16 -7.45
C THR A 460 6.82 1.72 -6.94
N ASN A 461 7.92 1.35 -6.28
CA ASN A 461 8.06 0.14 -5.48
C ASN A 461 9.35 0.22 -4.65
N ILE A 462 9.41 -0.54 -3.56
CA ILE A 462 10.57 -0.56 -2.65
C ILE A 462 11.86 -1.10 -3.28
N ASN A 463 11.81 -1.72 -4.47
CA ASN A 463 12.95 -2.37 -5.11
C ASN A 463 13.60 -1.52 -6.22
N SER A 464 13.09 -0.31 -6.46
CA SER A 464 13.45 0.50 -7.62
C SER A 464 14.26 1.73 -7.20
N GLU A 465 15.44 1.89 -7.82
CA GLU A 465 16.27 3.10 -7.75
C GLU A 465 15.51 4.37 -8.18
N GLY A 466 14.40 4.23 -8.92
CA GLY A 466 13.55 5.33 -9.36
C GLY A 466 12.37 5.63 -8.43
N SER A 467 12.31 4.98 -7.26
CA SER A 467 11.25 5.18 -6.26
C SER A 467 11.67 6.18 -5.20
N GLY A 468 10.73 7.03 -4.76
CA GLY A 468 10.94 8.00 -3.68
C GLY A 468 11.35 7.38 -2.35
N VAL A 469 11.05 6.10 -2.13
CA VAL A 469 11.61 5.29 -1.03
C VAL A 469 11.98 3.92 -1.60
N ASN A 470 13.20 3.46 -1.33
CA ASN A 470 13.70 2.22 -1.87
C ASN A 470 14.73 1.52 -0.97
N VAL A 471 14.93 0.23 -1.23
CA VAL A 471 15.98 -0.61 -0.70
C VAL A 471 16.63 -1.37 -1.84
N ILE A 472 17.91 -1.10 -2.08
CA ILE A 472 18.67 -1.61 -3.23
C ILE A 472 19.95 -2.32 -2.79
N SER A 473 20.47 -3.17 -3.67
CA SER A 473 21.73 -3.89 -3.46
C SER A 473 22.84 -3.25 -4.29
N VAL A 474 23.82 -2.64 -3.64
CA VAL A 474 24.92 -1.92 -4.29
C VAL A 474 26.24 -2.66 -4.09
N PRO A 475 27.00 -2.97 -5.15
CA PRO A 475 28.31 -3.62 -5.00
C PRO A 475 29.28 -2.78 -4.18
N LEU A 476 29.99 -3.41 -3.24
CA LEU A 476 30.94 -2.76 -2.33
C LEU A 476 32.05 -1.99 -3.07
N THR A 477 32.36 -2.39 -4.31
CA THR A 477 33.35 -1.70 -5.15
C THR A 477 32.93 -0.29 -5.57
N TYR A 478 31.63 0.03 -5.52
CA TYR A 478 31.13 1.39 -5.78
C TYR A 478 31.15 2.26 -4.53
N LEU A 479 31.08 1.66 -3.34
CA LEU A 479 30.94 2.33 -2.05
C LEU A 479 32.30 2.78 -1.50
N THR A 480 32.94 3.72 -2.20
CA THR A 480 34.28 4.21 -1.87
C THR A 480 34.34 5.73 -1.85
N GLU A 481 35.28 6.27 -1.07
CA GLU A 481 35.56 7.72 -1.00
C GLU A 481 35.88 8.31 -2.38
N LYS A 482 36.59 7.56 -3.24
CA LYS A 482 36.86 7.96 -4.63
C LYS A 482 35.59 8.23 -5.43
N ASN A 483 34.50 7.51 -5.13
CA ASN A 483 33.21 7.68 -5.77
C ASN A 483 32.29 8.63 -4.99
N GLY A 484 32.83 9.39 -4.02
CA GLY A 484 32.10 10.38 -3.26
C GLY A 484 31.36 9.84 -2.03
N TRP A 485 31.56 8.58 -1.66
CA TRP A 485 30.91 8.00 -0.48
C TRP A 485 31.71 8.26 0.80
N SER A 486 31.00 8.60 1.86
CA SER A 486 31.52 8.61 3.22
C SER A 486 30.55 7.88 4.14
N PHE A 487 31.07 7.31 5.22
CA PHE A 487 30.31 6.47 6.13
C PHE A 487 30.65 6.82 7.56
N VAL A 488 29.74 6.56 8.47
CA VAL A 488 30.01 6.57 9.90
C VAL A 488 29.38 5.36 10.56
N SER A 489 30.14 4.71 11.44
CA SER A 489 29.65 3.54 12.15
C SER A 489 28.59 3.95 13.17
N THR A 490 27.58 3.11 13.31
CA THR A 490 26.63 3.13 14.42
C THR A 490 26.92 2.03 15.43
N ASP A 491 27.99 1.25 15.23
CA ASP A 491 28.40 0.19 16.17
C ASP A 491 28.70 0.77 17.56
N GLY A 492 28.24 0.08 18.61
CA GLY A 492 28.25 0.58 19.99
C GLY A 492 27.24 1.70 20.28
N HIS A 493 26.48 2.16 19.28
CA HIS A 493 25.47 3.21 19.41
C HIS A 493 24.05 2.74 19.10
N LEU A 494 23.89 1.53 18.54
CA LEU A 494 22.59 0.96 18.20
C LEU A 494 21.73 0.67 19.45
N LYS A 495 20.42 0.87 19.32
CA LYS A 495 19.37 0.52 20.27
C LYS A 495 18.45 -0.54 19.64
N ASN A 496 17.71 -1.28 20.46
CA ASN A 496 16.64 -2.20 20.03
C ASN A 496 17.10 -3.36 19.13
N PHE A 497 18.03 -4.20 19.63
CA PHE A 497 18.27 -5.51 19.01
C PHE A 497 17.15 -6.47 19.39
N GLY A 498 16.54 -7.12 18.39
CA GLY A 498 15.77 -8.34 18.61
C GLY A 498 16.75 -9.42 19.03
N GLN A 499 16.44 -10.14 20.12
CA GLN A 499 17.26 -11.27 20.58
C GLN A 499 17.24 -12.43 19.58
#